data_AF-G3GTT4-F1
#
_entry.id   AF-G3GTT4-F1
#
_cell.length_a   1.000
_cell.length_b   1.000
_cell.length_c   1.000
_cell.angle_alpha   90.00
_cell.angle_beta   90.00
_cell.angle_gamma   90.00
#
_symmetry.space_group_name_H-M   'P 1'
#
loop_
_entity.id
_entity.type
_entity.pdbx_description
1 polymer ?
#
loop_
_entity_poly.entity_id
_entity_poly.type
_entity_poly.pdbx_seq_one_letter_code
_entity_poly.pdbx_strand_id
1 'polypeptide(L)' 'GSIPASCCFVMANKKIPKPLLKNYKKITNSRCTLKAIIFRTKLGKDICADPKQKWVQDAIKHLDQILQTPKP' A
#
# COMPACT_ATOMS: atom_id res chain seq x y z
N GLY A 1 -4.52 -3.54 23.22
CA GLY A 1 -4.27 -2.17 22.73
C GLY A 1 -4.48 -2.13 21.23
N SER A 2 -5.53 -1.45 20.77
CA SER A 2 -5.78 -1.23 19.34
C SER A 2 -4.63 -0.43 18.74
N ILE A 3 -3.80 -1.08 17.93
CA ILE A 3 -2.81 -0.42 17.08
C ILE A 3 -3.54 0.74 16.38
N PRO A 4 -3.06 2.00 16.50
CA PRO A 4 -3.70 3.12 15.83
C PRO A 4 -3.93 2.74 14.38
N ALA A 5 -5.17 2.90 13.90
CA ALA A 5 -5.42 2.77 12.48
C ALA A 5 -4.55 3.83 11.81
N SER A 6 -3.48 3.41 11.13
CA SER A 6 -2.59 4.33 10.43
C SER A 6 -3.38 4.93 9.27
N CYS A 7 -4.12 6.00 9.54
CA CYS A 7 -4.84 6.74 8.51
C CYS A 7 -3.82 7.49 7.65
N CYS A 8 -4.09 7.51 6.35
CA CYS A 8 -3.31 8.29 5.41
C CYS A 8 -3.91 9.68 5.27
N PHE A 9 -3.15 10.70 5.65
CA PHE A 9 -3.53 12.10 5.44
C PHE A 9 -2.97 12.66 4.13
N VAL A 10 -1.84 12.10 3.66
CA VAL A 10 -1.15 12.53 2.44
C VAL A 10 -0.96 11.32 1.54
N MET A 11 -1.36 11.45 0.29
CA MET A 11 -1.19 10.40 -0.73
C MET A 11 0.05 10.67 -1.58
N ALA A 12 0.68 9.60 -2.05
CA ALA A 12 1.76 9.68 -3.01
C ALA A 12 1.25 10.23 -4.35
N ASN A 13 1.76 11.40 -4.73
CA ASN A 13 1.50 12.00 -6.04
C ASN A 13 2.40 11.42 -7.13
N LYS A 14 3.50 10.75 -6.77
CA LYS A 14 4.45 10.15 -7.72
C LYS A 14 4.34 8.64 -7.71
N LYS A 15 4.41 8.05 -8.90
CA LYS A 15 4.48 6.61 -9.08
C LYS A 15 5.75 6.07 -8.43
N ILE A 16 5.57 5.10 -7.54
CA ILE A 16 6.70 4.40 -6.92
C ILE A 16 7.14 3.27 -7.84
N PRO A 17 8.45 3.13 -8.13
CA PRO A 17 8.95 1.99 -8.88
C PRO A 17 8.59 0.66 -8.20
N LYS A 18 7.91 -0.23 -8.93
CA LYS A 18 7.50 -1.56 -8.44
C LYS A 18 8.63 -2.37 -7.78
N PRO A 19 9.89 -2.38 -8.31
CA PRO A 19 10.99 -3.14 -7.70
C PRO A 19 11.38 -2.68 -6.29
N LEU A 20 11.01 -1.45 -5.90
CA LEU A 20 11.27 -0.90 -4.57
C LEU A 20 10.16 -1.27 -3.58
N LEU A 21 9.02 -1.73 -4.06
CA LEU A 21 7.91 -2.17 -3.23
C LEU A 21 8.20 -3.56 -2.67
N LYS A 22 7.94 -3.75 -1.38
CA LYS A 22 8.12 -5.02 -0.65
C LYS A 22 6.77 -5.67 -0.37
N ASN A 23 5.81 -4.91 0.13
CA ASN A 23 4.44 -5.34 0.35
C ASN A 23 3.51 -4.14 0.39
N TYR A 24 2.22 -4.40 0.59
CA TYR A 24 1.23 -3.35 0.77
C TYR A 24 0.23 -3.74 1.86
N LYS A 25 -0.46 -2.74 2.42
CA LYS A 25 -1.58 -2.89 3.35
C LYS A 25 -2.75 -2.04 2.88
N LYS A 26 -3.97 -2.60 2.95
CA LYS A 26 -5.20 -1.85 2.66
C LYS A 26 -5.71 -1.22 3.95
N ILE A 27 -5.92 0.10 3.93
CA ILE A 27 -6.60 0.80 5.03
C ILE A 27 -8.09 0.87 4.66
N THR A 28 -8.87 0.03 5.33
CA THR A 28 -10.34 -0.05 5.20
C THR A 28 -11.04 0.32 6.51
N ASN A 29 -10.32 0.83 7.49
CA ASN A 29 -10.89 1.15 8.80
C ASN A 29 -11.96 2.24 8.64
N SER A 30 -13.17 1.98 9.13
CA SER A 30 -14.30 2.92 9.11
C SER A 30 -13.99 4.25 9.83
N ARG A 31 -12.97 4.28 10.70
CA ARG A 31 -12.47 5.50 11.35
C ARG A 31 -11.64 6.40 10.43
N CYS A 32 -11.08 5.86 9.34
CA CYS A 32 -10.41 6.66 8.33
C CYS A 32 -11.42 6.95 7.21
N THR A 33 -11.79 8.23 7.05
CA THR A 33 -12.66 8.67 5.95
C THR A 33 -12.05 8.38 4.57
N LEU A 34 -10.71 8.34 4.51
CA LEU A 34 -9.96 8.07 3.28
C LEU A 34 -9.56 6.60 3.18
N LYS A 35 -10.02 5.95 2.10
CA LYS A 35 -9.54 4.63 1.67
C LYS A 35 -8.16 4.78 1.05
N ALA A 36 -7.16 4.11 1.62
CA ALA A 36 -5.77 4.26 1.21
C ALA A 36 -5.06 2.91 1.15
N ILE A 37 -4.00 2.86 0.34
CA ILE A 37 -3.08 1.73 0.25
C ILE A 37 -1.75 2.19 0.82
N ILE A 38 -1.24 1.51 1.84
CA ILE A 38 0.09 1.75 2.37
C ILE A 38 1.05 0.77 1.72
N PHE A 39 1.92 1.27 0.87
CA PHE A 39 3.04 0.51 0.32
C PHE A 39 4.22 0.54 1.28
N ARG A 40 4.69 -0.64 1.70
CA ARG A 40 5.99 -0.76 2.38
C ARG A 40 7.05 -0.97 1.32
N THR A 41 8.05 -0.10 1.33
CA THR A 41 9.24 -0.23 0.48
C THR A 41 10.25 -1.22 1.08
N LYS A 42 11.17 -1.72 0.27
CA LYS A 42 12.30 -2.57 0.72
C LYS A 42 13.18 -1.88 1.76
N LEU A 43 13.25 -0.55 1.71
CA LEU A 43 13.95 0.30 2.69
C LEU A 43 13.17 0.51 4.00
N GLY A 44 12.03 -0.15 4.18
CA GLY A 44 11.24 -0.04 5.41
C GLY A 44 10.34 1.19 5.48
N LYS A 45 10.30 2.06 4.46
CA LYS A 45 9.41 3.23 4.44
C LYS A 45 7.98 2.85 4.06
N ASP A 46 7.00 3.38 4.78
CA ASP A 46 5.58 3.28 4.46
C ASP A 46 5.15 4.49 3.63
N ILE A 47 4.46 4.23 2.53
CA ILE A 47 4.00 5.27 1.62
C ILE A 47 2.51 5.06 1.35
N CYS A 48 1.71 6.04 1.73
CA CYS A 48 0.29 6.10 1.43
C CYS A 48 0.07 6.39 -0.05
N ALA A 49 -0.85 5.68 -0.69
CA ALA A 49 -1.19 5.84 -2.09
C ALA A 49 -2.70 5.68 -2.30
N ASP A 50 -3.24 6.42 -3.27
CA ASP A 50 -4.66 6.41 -3.58
C ASP A 50 -5.03 5.17 -4.42
N PRO A 51 -5.92 4.27 -3.95
CA PRO A 51 -6.37 3.10 -4.71
C PRO A 51 -7.03 3.45 -6.05
N LYS A 52 -7.48 4.69 -6.26
CA LYS A 52 -8.06 5.16 -7.52
C LYS A 52 -7.01 5.39 -8.60
N GLN A 53 -5.74 5.51 -8.25
CA GLN A 53 -4.68 5.73 -9.24
C GLN A 53 -4.29 4.43 -9.95
N LYS A 54 -4.17 4.49 -11.28
CA LYS A 54 -3.88 3.31 -12.12
C LYS A 54 -2.57 2.61 -11.73
N TRP A 55 -1.51 3.38 -11.45
CA TRP A 55 -0.23 2.79 -11.05
C TRP A 55 -0.30 2.08 -9.70
N VAL A 56 -1.20 2.49 -8.80
CA VAL A 56 -1.42 1.87 -7.49
C VAL A 56 -2.07 0.50 -7.69
N GLN A 57 -3.09 0.42 -8.55
CA GLN A 57 -3.71 -0.85 -8.92
C GLN A 57 -2.72 -1.80 -9.61
N ASP A 58 -1.89 -1.28 -10.52
CA ASP A 58 -0.84 -2.05 -11.19
C ASP A 58 0.25 -2.55 -10.23
N ALA A 59 0.55 -1.77 -9.18
CA ALA A 59 1.51 -2.13 -8.14
C ALA A 59 0.92 -3.18 -7.19
N ILE A 60 -0.36 -3.05 -6.80
CA ILE A 60 -1.08 -4.05 -6.02
C ILE A 60 -1.10 -5.37 -6.79
N LYS A 61 -1.52 -5.37 -8.06
CA LYS A 61 -1.56 -6.59 -8.88
C LYS A 61 -0.20 -7.29 -8.96
N HIS A 62 0.86 -6.52 -9.12
CA HIS A 62 2.23 -7.05 -9.13
C HIS A 62 2.64 -7.64 -7.77
N LEU A 63 2.33 -6.94 -6.68
CA LEU A 63 2.61 -7.45 -5.33
C LEU A 63 1.73 -8.65 -4.99
N ASP A 64 0.47 -8.69 -5.42
CA ASP A 64 -0.41 -9.84 -5.27
C ASP A 64 0.18 -11.06 -5.98
N GLN A 65 0.73 -10.91 -7.19
CA GLN A 65 1.43 -12.02 -7.86
C GLN A 65 2.66 -12.52 -7.09
N ILE A 66 3.40 -11.62 -6.43
CA ILE A 66 4.60 -11.95 -5.63
C ILE A 66 4.22 -12.52 -4.24
N LEU A 67 3.11 -12.08 -3.67
CA LEU A 67 2.65 -12.52 -2.34
C LEU A 67 1.78 -13.79 -2.44
N GLN A 68 1.14 -14.03 -3.58
CA GLN A 68 0.36 -15.25 -3.89
C GLN A 68 1.22 -16.37 -4.47
N THR A 69 2.48 -16.15 -4.84
CA THR A 69 3.42 -17.29 -4.85
C THR A 69 3.42 -17.86 -3.43
N PRO A 70 2.94 -19.09 -3.22
CA PRO A 70 2.93 -19.69 -1.90
C PRO A 70 4.36 -19.68 -1.42
N LYS A 71 4.58 -19.03 -0.28
CA LYS A 71 5.83 -19.11 0.46
C LYS A 71 6.10 -20.62 0.64
N PRO A 72 7.18 -21.19 0.07
CA PRO A 72 7.52 -22.59 0.33
C PRO A 72 7.77 -22.80 1.82
#